data_AF-A0A1R0KHV9-F1
#
_entry.id   AF-A0A1R0KHV9-F1
#
_cell.length_a   1.000
_cell.length_b   1.000
_cell.length_c   1.000
_cell.angle_alpha   90.00
_cell.angle_beta   90.00
_cell.angle_gamma   90.00
#
_symmetry.space_group_name_H-M   'P 1'
#
loop_
_entity.id
_entity.type
_entity.pdbx_description
1 polymer ?
#
loop_
_entity_poly.entity_id
_entity_poly.type
_entity_poly.pdbx_seq_one_letter_code
_entity_poly.pdbx_strand_id
1 'polypeptide(L)'
;MAPRLLVFGDSLSFHGPDGPLAADDARLWPNIAAEALGGDADLVAGFGWTARDAWWSLIGDPRVWADLHHVDAVVLAVGSMDTLPSPLPTYLRTGLRYLRPDPLRRVVRKTYLAAQPRLAIALRGRPVVLPSKLTVHYLDTAVGALRVLRPELPIFGILPSVHRSDAYGRVHTARAGAAAAIAGWGRRADVPLLDLGAVVGDHVLSGRGNPDGMHWGWEGHAAVGAEMARLMAPVLRPAAT
;
A
#
# COMPACT_ATOMS: atom_id res chain seq x y z
N MET A 1 -15.08 -23.09 5.82
CA MET A 1 -14.26 -22.38 6.82
C MET A 1 -14.25 -20.91 6.47
N ALA A 2 -14.15 -20.02 7.45
CA ALA A 2 -14.04 -18.58 7.22
C ALA A 2 -12.69 -18.27 6.55
N PRO A 3 -12.64 -17.46 5.46
CA PRO A 3 -11.39 -17.19 4.75
C PRO A 3 -10.46 -16.28 5.55
N ARG A 4 -9.17 -16.64 5.62
CA ARG A 4 -8.13 -15.84 6.27
C ARG A 4 -7.30 -15.08 5.24
N LEU A 5 -7.30 -13.76 5.31
CA LEU A 5 -6.59 -12.89 4.38
C LEU A 5 -5.26 -12.41 4.99
N LEU A 6 -4.15 -12.55 4.27
CA LEU A 6 -2.88 -11.91 4.65
C LEU A 6 -2.63 -10.69 3.77
N VAL A 7 -2.63 -9.51 4.35
CA VAL A 7 -2.52 -8.24 3.63
C VAL A 7 -1.15 -7.61 3.89
N PHE A 8 -0.35 -7.45 2.84
CA PHE A 8 0.86 -6.64 2.86
C PHE A 8 0.53 -5.21 2.46
N GLY A 9 0.66 -4.25 3.37
CA GLY A 9 0.15 -2.90 3.18
C GLY A 9 1.16 -1.77 3.43
N ASP A 10 0.76 -0.57 3.05
CA ASP A 10 1.34 0.68 3.53
C ASP A 10 0.38 1.40 4.49
N SER A 11 0.62 2.67 4.78
CA SER A 11 -0.22 3.44 5.70
C SER A 11 -1.67 3.63 5.23
N LEU A 12 -1.98 3.46 3.96
CA LEU A 12 -3.36 3.45 3.47
C LEU A 12 -4.18 2.29 4.04
N SER A 13 -3.53 1.26 4.58
CA SER A 13 -4.20 0.09 5.18
C SER A 13 -4.53 0.22 6.66
N PHE A 14 -3.92 1.17 7.39
CA PHE A 14 -4.13 1.29 8.84
C PHE A 14 -4.29 2.73 9.35
N HIS A 15 -4.26 3.74 8.47
CA HIS A 15 -4.45 5.13 8.85
C HIS A 15 -5.89 5.57 8.64
N GLY A 16 -6.66 5.65 9.72
CA GLY A 16 -8.00 6.23 9.73
C GLY A 16 -7.99 7.76 9.65
N PRO A 17 -9.15 8.44 9.78
CA PRO A 17 -9.24 9.90 9.66
C PRO A 17 -8.45 10.66 10.73
N ASP A 18 -8.38 10.12 11.94
CA ASP A 18 -7.77 10.78 13.10
C ASP A 18 -6.33 10.31 13.39
N GLY A 19 -5.81 9.35 12.62
CA GLY A 19 -4.47 8.80 12.84
C GLY A 19 -4.35 7.31 12.52
N PRO A 20 -3.16 6.73 12.77
CA PRO A 20 -2.95 5.30 12.69
C PRO A 20 -3.75 4.55 13.75
N LEU A 21 -4.27 3.39 13.37
CA LEU A 21 -5.06 2.50 14.20
C LEU A 21 -4.36 1.15 14.38
N ALA A 22 -4.86 0.37 15.33
CA ALA A 22 -4.47 -1.04 15.46
C ALA A 22 -4.90 -1.81 14.21
N ALA A 23 -4.12 -2.82 13.84
CA ALA A 23 -4.31 -3.61 12.62
C ALA A 23 -5.68 -4.31 12.55
N ASP A 24 -6.27 -4.62 13.70
CA ASP A 24 -7.54 -5.32 13.90
C ASP A 24 -8.75 -4.39 14.06
N ASP A 25 -8.59 -3.07 13.89
CA ASP A 25 -9.74 -2.16 13.91
C ASP A 25 -10.69 -2.48 12.75
N ALA A 26 -11.91 -2.91 13.07
CA ALA A 26 -12.91 -3.40 12.12
C ALA A 26 -13.26 -2.39 11.02
N ARG A 27 -13.00 -1.10 11.22
CA ARG A 27 -13.32 -0.04 10.25
C ARG A 27 -12.24 0.13 9.19
N LEU A 28 -11.11 -0.55 9.31
CA LEU A 28 -10.06 -0.56 8.30
C LEU A 28 -10.47 -1.44 7.12
N TRP A 29 -10.13 -0.99 5.91
CA TRP A 29 -10.51 -1.67 4.66
C TRP A 29 -10.14 -3.17 4.60
N PRO A 30 -8.99 -3.65 5.15
CA PRO A 30 -8.68 -5.08 5.13
C PRO A 30 -9.71 -5.89 5.92
N ASN A 31 -10.10 -5.38 7.10
CA ASN A 31 -11.06 -6.03 7.99
C ASN A 31 -12.47 -5.96 7.42
N ILE A 32 -12.86 -4.84 6.81
CA ILE A 32 -14.13 -4.71 6.07
C ILE A 32 -14.19 -5.73 4.93
N ALA A 33 -13.11 -5.89 4.16
CA ALA A 33 -13.07 -6.85 3.06
C ALA A 33 -13.19 -8.30 3.56
N ALA A 34 -12.46 -8.66 4.61
CA ALA A 34 -12.52 -9.98 5.21
C ALA A 34 -13.89 -10.28 5.83
N GLU A 35 -14.48 -9.33 6.57
CA GLU A 35 -15.81 -9.46 7.16
C GLU A 35 -16.87 -9.66 6.08
N ALA A 36 -16.82 -8.89 4.98
CA ALA A 36 -17.71 -9.08 3.85
C ALA A 36 -17.57 -10.48 3.21
N LEU A 37 -16.40 -11.10 3.32
CA LEU A 37 -16.09 -12.48 2.92
C LEU A 37 -16.34 -13.53 4.02
N GLY A 38 -16.75 -13.09 5.22
CA GLY A 38 -17.11 -13.95 6.35
C GLY A 38 -15.90 -14.50 7.09
N GLY A 39 -14.76 -13.81 7.06
CA GLY A 39 -13.54 -14.20 7.77
C GLY A 39 -12.73 -13.01 8.29
N ASP A 40 -11.43 -13.22 8.47
CA ASP A 40 -10.51 -12.30 9.15
C ASP A 40 -9.33 -11.88 8.28
N ALA A 41 -8.73 -10.74 8.60
CA ALA A 41 -7.52 -10.24 7.94
C ALA A 41 -6.38 -10.05 8.95
N ASP A 42 -5.20 -10.55 8.57
CA ASP A 42 -3.93 -10.27 9.21
C ASP A 42 -3.18 -9.21 8.38
N LEU A 43 -2.84 -8.08 8.99
CA LEU A 43 -2.18 -6.95 8.32
C LEU A 43 -0.68 -6.88 8.67
N VAL A 44 0.15 -6.91 7.64
CA VAL A 44 1.60 -6.69 7.72
C VAL A 44 1.91 -5.41 6.95
N ALA A 45 2.05 -4.29 7.67
CA ALA A 45 2.17 -2.98 7.05
C ALA A 45 3.06 -2.01 7.82
N GLY A 46 3.48 -0.95 7.14
CA GLY A 46 4.20 0.14 7.79
C GLY A 46 4.13 1.46 7.03
N PHE A 47 4.52 2.53 7.74
CA PHE A 47 4.48 3.89 7.20
C PHE A 47 5.42 4.07 6.01
N GLY A 48 4.84 4.47 4.86
CA GLY A 48 5.61 4.73 3.65
C GLY A 48 6.26 3.48 3.06
N TRP A 49 5.74 2.28 3.39
CA TRP A 49 6.19 1.02 2.82
C TRP A 49 5.95 0.98 1.32
N THR A 50 6.94 0.42 0.62
CA THR A 50 6.95 0.19 -0.82
C THR A 50 6.79 -1.28 -1.14
N ALA A 51 6.70 -1.62 -2.43
CA ALA A 51 6.81 -3.02 -2.87
C ALA A 51 8.10 -3.70 -2.38
N ARG A 52 9.19 -2.95 -2.22
CA ARG A 52 10.44 -3.46 -1.64
C ARG A 52 10.26 -3.86 -0.18
N ASP A 53 9.59 -3.03 0.61
CA ASP A 53 9.40 -3.28 2.04
C ASP A 53 8.47 -4.47 2.27
N ALA A 54 7.41 -4.61 1.46
CA ALA A 54 6.57 -5.80 1.44
C ALA A 54 7.39 -7.06 1.15
N TRP A 55 8.25 -7.04 0.11
CA TRP A 55 9.14 -8.17 -0.18
C TRP A 55 10.03 -8.53 1.01
N TRP A 56 10.68 -7.56 1.65
CA TRP A 56 11.54 -7.83 2.81
C TRP A 56 10.78 -8.34 4.03
N SER A 57 9.54 -7.89 4.25
CA SER A 57 8.68 -8.46 5.29
C SER A 57 8.30 -9.91 4.97
N LEU A 58 7.98 -10.22 3.70
CA LEU A 58 7.64 -11.56 3.25
C LEU A 58 8.77 -12.57 3.51
N ILE A 59 10.02 -12.19 3.22
CA ILE A 59 11.17 -13.09 3.36
C ILE A 59 11.94 -12.94 4.68
N GLY A 60 11.57 -12.01 5.53
CA GLY A 60 12.33 -11.65 6.73
C GLY A 60 11.58 -11.80 8.04
N ASP A 61 10.26 -11.95 8.00
CA ASP A 61 9.41 -12.06 9.20
C ASP A 61 8.97 -13.52 9.43
N PRO A 62 9.46 -14.20 10.49
CA PRO A 62 9.04 -15.58 10.77
C PRO A 62 7.57 -15.72 11.12
N ARG A 63 6.90 -14.64 11.60
CA ARG A 63 5.45 -14.64 11.80
C ARG A 63 4.74 -14.81 10.45
N VAL A 64 5.19 -14.09 9.42
CA VAL A 64 4.62 -14.19 8.07
C VAL A 64 4.75 -15.62 7.53
N TRP A 65 5.88 -16.28 7.76
CA TRP A 65 6.07 -17.66 7.28
C TRP A 65 5.10 -18.64 7.96
N ALA A 66 4.83 -18.44 9.26
CA ALA A 66 3.81 -19.22 9.97
C ALA A 66 2.41 -18.94 9.44
N ASP A 67 2.05 -17.66 9.23
CA ASP A 67 0.74 -17.25 8.73
C ASP A 67 0.48 -17.80 7.31
N LEU A 68 1.50 -17.86 6.45
CA LEU A 68 1.41 -18.40 5.07
C LEU A 68 0.99 -19.87 5.00
N HIS A 69 1.10 -20.64 6.08
CA HIS A 69 0.60 -22.01 6.12
C HIS A 69 -0.92 -22.07 6.28
N HIS A 70 -1.54 -21.01 6.77
CA HIS A 70 -2.94 -21.02 7.23
C HIS A 70 -3.85 -20.07 6.46
N VAL A 71 -3.29 -19.16 5.67
CA VAL A 71 -4.07 -18.18 4.90
C VAL A 71 -4.69 -18.78 3.65
N ASP A 72 -5.83 -18.21 3.26
CA ASP A 72 -6.61 -18.58 2.09
C ASP A 72 -6.42 -17.63 0.91
N ALA A 73 -5.90 -16.41 1.15
CA ALA A 73 -5.46 -15.50 0.10
C ALA A 73 -4.43 -14.49 0.62
N VAL A 74 -3.63 -13.95 -0.31
CA VAL A 74 -2.69 -12.85 -0.05
C VAL A 74 -3.10 -11.61 -0.85
N VAL A 75 -3.00 -10.44 -0.23
CA VAL A 75 -3.20 -9.14 -0.90
C VAL A 75 -1.93 -8.32 -0.82
N LEU A 76 -1.35 -8.00 -1.98
CA LEU A 76 -0.23 -7.08 -2.13
C LEU A 76 -0.77 -5.64 -2.26
N ALA A 77 -1.17 -5.05 -1.14
CA ALA A 77 -1.69 -3.69 -1.02
C ALA A 77 -0.56 -2.63 -0.89
N VAL A 78 0.43 -2.70 -1.77
CA VAL A 78 1.56 -1.77 -1.85
C VAL A 78 1.75 -1.24 -3.27
N GLY A 79 2.55 -0.18 -3.42
CA GLY A 79 2.80 0.48 -4.71
C GLY A 79 2.31 1.92 -4.76
N SER A 80 1.44 2.35 -3.84
CA SER A 80 1.04 3.75 -3.72
C SER A 80 2.22 4.63 -3.33
N MET A 81 2.97 4.24 -2.29
CA MET A 81 4.12 5.01 -1.81
C MET A 81 5.27 5.05 -2.82
N ASP A 82 5.42 4.01 -3.64
CA ASP A 82 6.46 3.90 -4.68
C ASP A 82 6.44 5.09 -5.64
N THR A 83 5.23 5.57 -5.96
CA THR A 83 4.98 6.63 -6.93
C THR A 83 5.24 8.04 -6.41
N LEU A 84 5.43 8.19 -5.10
CA LEU A 84 5.58 9.51 -4.48
C LEU A 84 6.94 10.13 -4.84
N PRO A 85 7.00 11.46 -5.03
CA PRO A 85 8.26 12.16 -5.15
C PRO A 85 9.19 11.90 -3.95
N SER A 86 10.42 11.50 -4.22
CA SER A 86 11.47 11.30 -3.22
C SER A 86 12.77 12.00 -3.62
N PRO A 87 12.75 13.32 -3.85
CA PRO A 87 13.95 14.07 -4.24
C PRO A 87 15.06 14.04 -3.19
N LEU A 88 14.68 13.80 -1.93
CA LEU A 88 15.59 13.52 -0.83
C LEU A 88 15.64 12.01 -0.60
N PRO A 89 16.81 11.41 -0.31
CA PRO A 89 16.92 9.99 -0.06
C PRO A 89 15.98 9.52 1.06
N THR A 90 15.20 8.47 0.82
CA THR A 90 14.32 7.86 1.84
C THR A 90 15.10 7.50 3.11
N TYR A 91 16.36 7.07 2.95
CA TYR A 91 17.27 6.77 4.06
C TYR A 91 17.45 7.95 5.02
N LEU A 92 17.46 9.20 4.52
CA LEU A 92 17.56 10.37 5.37
C LEU A 92 16.31 10.49 6.25
N ARG A 93 15.12 10.32 5.68
CA ARG A 93 13.84 10.37 6.41
C ARG A 93 13.75 9.28 7.46
N THR A 94 14.06 8.04 7.12
CA THR A 94 14.01 6.90 8.05
C THR A 94 15.12 6.97 9.10
N GLY A 95 16.30 7.47 8.71
CA GLY A 95 17.47 7.64 9.57
C GLY A 95 17.31 8.70 10.65
N LEU A 96 16.37 9.66 10.51
CA LEU A 96 16.10 10.71 11.50
C LEU A 96 15.90 10.15 12.91
N ARG A 97 15.31 8.96 13.05
CA ARG A 97 15.06 8.34 14.37
C ARG A 97 16.34 7.96 15.12
N TYR A 98 17.46 7.79 14.41
CA TYR A 98 18.77 7.46 14.97
C TYR A 98 19.67 8.69 15.15
N LEU A 99 19.26 9.86 14.66
CA LEU A 99 20.09 11.05 14.71
C LEU A 99 20.15 11.61 16.13
N ARG A 100 21.38 11.81 16.61
CA ARG A 100 21.68 12.41 17.92
C ARG A 100 22.67 13.56 17.74
N PRO A 101 22.62 14.59 18.60
CA PRO A 101 21.67 14.79 19.69
C PRO A 101 20.29 15.29 19.21
N ASP A 102 19.29 15.33 20.10
CA ASP A 102 17.91 15.72 19.77
C ASP A 102 17.74 17.08 19.07
N PRO A 103 18.50 18.14 19.39
CA PRO A 103 18.47 19.39 18.65
C PRO A 103 18.81 19.20 17.17
N LEU A 104 19.81 18.37 16.85
CA LEU A 104 20.20 18.07 15.47
C LEU A 104 19.07 17.34 14.73
N ARG A 105 18.47 16.32 15.36
CA ARG A 105 17.30 15.60 14.82
C ARG A 105 16.16 16.55 14.45
N ARG A 106 15.83 17.50 15.35
CA ARG A 106 14.75 18.48 15.12
C ARG A 106 15.08 19.42 13.95
N VAL A 107 16.30 19.91 13.87
CA VAL A 107 16.75 20.79 12.77
C VAL A 107 16.68 20.04 11.44
N VAL A 108 17.27 18.84 11.33
CA VAL A 108 17.26 18.06 10.09
C VAL A 108 15.83 17.70 9.68
N ARG A 109 14.96 17.29 10.62
CA ARG A 109 13.55 17.04 10.32
C ARG A 109 12.84 18.28 9.78
N LYS A 110 13.03 19.44 10.41
CA LYS A 110 12.42 20.71 9.98
C LYS A 110 12.89 21.08 8.56
N THR A 111 14.18 21.00 8.31
CA THR A 111 14.77 21.28 6.99
C THR A 111 14.27 20.31 5.93
N TYR A 112 14.21 19.01 6.24
CA TYR A 112 13.66 18.00 5.35
C TYR A 112 12.23 18.32 4.94
N LEU A 113 11.35 18.58 5.91
CA LEU A 113 9.93 18.89 5.66
C LEU A 113 9.76 20.18 4.85
N ALA A 114 10.61 21.19 5.06
CA ALA A 114 10.55 22.43 4.30
C ALA A 114 11.09 22.30 2.86
N ALA A 115 12.07 21.41 2.63
CA ALA A 115 12.70 21.21 1.34
C ALA A 115 11.90 20.27 0.42
N GLN A 116 11.34 19.20 0.98
CA GLN A 116 10.66 18.13 0.25
C GLN A 116 9.63 18.63 -0.80
N PRO A 117 8.61 19.45 -0.45
CA PRO A 117 7.61 19.86 -1.44
C PRO A 117 8.17 20.77 -2.53
N ARG A 118 9.13 21.64 -2.18
CA ARG A 118 9.79 22.54 -3.15
C ARG A 118 10.64 21.76 -4.14
N LEU A 119 11.38 20.77 -3.65
CA LEU A 119 12.21 19.90 -4.49
C LEU A 119 11.33 18.98 -5.35
N ALA A 120 10.21 18.49 -4.83
CA ALA A 120 9.27 17.69 -5.62
C ALA A 120 8.75 18.48 -6.83
N ILE A 121 8.42 19.77 -6.64
CA ILE A 121 8.01 20.67 -7.73
C ILE A 121 9.19 20.93 -8.69
N ALA A 122 10.35 21.36 -8.16
CA ALA A 122 11.50 21.72 -8.97
C ALA A 122 12.01 20.56 -9.85
N LEU A 123 11.97 19.34 -9.33
CA LEU A 123 12.41 18.13 -10.03
C LEU A 123 11.25 17.38 -10.72
N ARG A 124 10.05 17.98 -10.79
CA ARG A 124 8.86 17.41 -11.44
C ARG A 124 8.52 15.99 -10.97
N GLY A 125 8.76 15.73 -9.68
CA GLY A 125 8.44 14.46 -9.01
C GLY A 125 9.52 13.40 -9.10
N ARG A 126 10.72 13.74 -9.61
CA ARG A 126 11.83 12.80 -9.76
C ARG A 126 12.96 13.06 -8.75
N PRO A 127 13.68 12.01 -8.31
CA PRO A 127 13.29 10.60 -8.38
C PRO A 127 12.02 10.32 -7.55
N VAL A 128 11.39 9.19 -7.82
CA VAL A 128 10.31 8.64 -6.99
C VAL A 128 10.88 7.73 -5.90
N VAL A 129 10.08 7.36 -4.89
CA VAL A 129 10.52 6.46 -3.82
C VAL A 129 11.00 5.13 -4.38
N LEU A 130 10.25 4.54 -5.31
CA LEU A 130 10.62 3.31 -5.99
C LEU A 130 10.20 3.36 -7.48
N PRO A 131 11.15 3.30 -8.44
CA PRO A 131 10.81 3.29 -9.86
C PRO A 131 9.90 2.12 -10.23
N SER A 132 8.95 2.32 -11.14
CA SER A 132 7.95 1.32 -11.53
C SER A 132 8.55 -0.02 -11.99
N LYS A 133 9.72 -0.01 -12.64
CA LYS A 133 10.47 -1.23 -12.99
C LYS A 133 10.85 -2.05 -11.75
N LEU A 134 11.28 -1.39 -10.68
CA LEU A 134 11.61 -2.05 -9.42
C LEU A 134 10.36 -2.44 -8.65
N THR A 135 9.30 -1.62 -8.65
CA THR A 135 7.99 -2.01 -8.10
C THR A 135 7.51 -3.32 -8.69
N VAL A 136 7.45 -3.40 -10.02
CA VAL A 136 7.08 -4.64 -10.73
C VAL A 136 8.02 -5.78 -10.38
N HIS A 137 9.34 -5.54 -10.33
CA HIS A 137 10.31 -6.57 -9.97
C HIS A 137 10.03 -7.17 -8.57
N TYR A 138 9.80 -6.35 -7.55
CA TYR A 138 9.54 -6.86 -6.20
C TYR A 138 8.17 -7.54 -6.09
N LEU A 139 7.14 -7.01 -6.76
CA LEU A 139 5.83 -7.66 -6.82
C LEU A 139 5.92 -9.03 -7.50
N ASP A 140 6.61 -9.11 -8.65
CA ASP A 140 6.82 -10.35 -9.39
C ASP A 140 7.63 -11.37 -8.58
N THR A 141 8.68 -10.91 -7.90
CA THR A 141 9.50 -11.76 -7.02
C THR A 141 8.68 -12.31 -5.84
N ALA A 142 7.85 -11.46 -5.21
CA ALA A 142 6.96 -11.87 -4.13
C ALA A 142 5.94 -12.92 -4.60
N VAL A 143 5.28 -12.68 -5.73
CA VAL A 143 4.32 -13.63 -6.32
C VAL A 143 4.99 -14.95 -6.70
N GLY A 144 6.18 -14.89 -7.30
CA GLY A 144 6.96 -16.09 -7.62
C GLY A 144 7.28 -16.92 -6.38
N ALA A 145 7.77 -16.28 -5.30
CA ALA A 145 8.06 -16.95 -4.05
C ALA A 145 6.81 -17.57 -3.40
N LEU A 146 5.69 -16.84 -3.37
CA LEU A 146 4.41 -17.32 -2.84
C LEU A 146 3.91 -18.54 -3.61
N ARG A 147 4.00 -18.54 -4.95
CA ARG A 147 3.59 -19.66 -5.79
C ARG A 147 4.49 -20.88 -5.67
N VAL A 148 5.78 -20.68 -5.38
CA VAL A 148 6.68 -21.80 -5.05
C VAL A 148 6.25 -22.48 -3.74
N LEU A 149 5.85 -21.69 -2.74
CA LEU A 149 5.45 -22.20 -1.43
C LEU A 149 4.01 -22.78 -1.42
N ARG A 150 3.09 -22.09 -2.08
CA ARG A 150 1.65 -22.39 -2.14
C ARG A 150 1.13 -22.14 -3.57
N PRO A 151 1.27 -23.10 -4.49
CA PRO A 151 0.92 -22.91 -5.91
C PRO A 151 -0.52 -22.45 -6.17
N GLU A 152 -1.47 -22.95 -5.39
CA GLU A 152 -2.90 -22.67 -5.53
C GLU A 152 -3.38 -21.48 -4.70
N LEU A 153 -2.49 -20.80 -3.95
CA LEU A 153 -2.89 -19.67 -3.11
C LEU A 153 -3.30 -18.47 -3.99
N PRO A 154 -4.55 -18.00 -3.91
CA PRO A 154 -4.97 -16.78 -4.58
C PRO A 154 -4.16 -15.57 -4.12
N ILE A 155 -3.68 -14.78 -5.08
CA ILE A 155 -2.93 -13.55 -4.83
C ILE A 155 -3.61 -12.41 -5.55
N PHE A 156 -3.87 -11.33 -4.82
CA PHE A 156 -4.48 -10.09 -5.31
C PHE A 156 -3.52 -8.92 -5.11
N GLY A 157 -3.74 -7.82 -5.81
CA GLY A 157 -2.98 -6.60 -5.59
C GLY A 157 -3.80 -5.34 -5.82
N ILE A 158 -3.11 -4.20 -5.78
CA ILE A 158 -3.71 -2.88 -6.01
C ILE A 158 -2.96 -2.12 -7.10
N LEU A 159 -3.67 -1.22 -7.78
CA LEU A 159 -3.02 -0.12 -8.51
C LEU A 159 -2.78 1.05 -7.55
N PRO A 160 -1.71 1.85 -7.76
CA PRO A 160 -1.37 2.97 -6.89
C PRO A 160 -2.53 3.96 -6.72
N SER A 161 -2.74 4.42 -5.48
CA SER A 161 -3.75 5.43 -5.17
C SER A 161 -3.41 6.82 -5.74
N VAL A 162 -4.34 7.76 -5.58
CA VAL A 162 -4.15 9.18 -5.90
C VAL A 162 -3.77 9.97 -4.65
N HIS A 163 -3.21 11.16 -4.83
CA HIS A 163 -3.05 12.11 -3.74
C HIS A 163 -3.08 13.57 -4.23
N ARG A 164 -3.35 14.48 -3.31
CA ARG A 164 -3.23 15.94 -3.47
C ARG A 164 -2.38 16.58 -2.37
N SER A 165 -1.52 15.78 -1.75
CA SER A 165 -0.73 16.18 -0.58
C SER A 165 0.20 17.37 -0.83
N ASP A 166 0.12 18.36 0.05
CA ASP A 166 1.05 19.49 0.08
C ASP A 166 2.47 19.07 0.49
N ALA A 167 2.62 17.97 1.24
CA ALA A 167 3.93 17.43 1.61
C ALA A 167 4.78 17.01 0.40
N TYR A 168 4.12 16.68 -0.72
CA TYR A 168 4.75 16.34 -2.00
C TYR A 168 4.59 17.45 -3.05
N GLY A 169 4.23 18.66 -2.63
CA GLY A 169 4.01 19.80 -3.54
C GLY A 169 2.90 19.54 -4.56
N ARG A 170 1.94 18.64 -4.24
CA ARG A 170 0.87 18.16 -5.14
C ARG A 170 1.39 17.50 -6.43
N VAL A 171 2.65 17.08 -6.46
CA VAL A 171 3.24 16.43 -7.62
C VAL A 171 2.96 14.94 -7.59
N HIS A 172 2.24 14.45 -8.60
CA HIS A 172 1.90 13.01 -8.75
C HIS A 172 2.17 12.47 -10.16
N THR A 173 3.24 12.95 -10.80
CA THR A 173 3.54 12.73 -12.22
C THR A 173 3.88 11.29 -12.58
N ALA A 174 4.37 10.49 -11.62
CA ALA A 174 4.80 9.12 -11.88
C ALA A 174 3.67 8.08 -11.77
N ARG A 175 2.54 8.43 -11.14
CA ARG A 175 1.45 7.49 -10.86
C ARG A 175 0.94 6.78 -12.12
N ALA A 176 0.64 7.53 -13.17
CA ALA A 176 0.04 6.97 -14.39
C ALA A 176 0.95 5.90 -15.02
N GLY A 177 2.25 6.18 -15.11
CA GLY A 177 3.23 5.23 -15.63
C GLY A 177 3.40 4.00 -14.73
N ALA A 178 3.38 4.17 -13.41
CA ALA A 178 3.44 3.07 -12.46
C ALA A 178 2.18 2.19 -12.50
N ALA A 179 0.98 2.80 -12.52
CA ALA A 179 -0.28 2.10 -12.65
C ALA A 179 -0.35 1.28 -13.95
N ALA A 180 0.09 1.85 -15.08
CA ALA A 180 0.17 1.12 -16.35
C ALA A 180 1.17 -0.06 -16.29
N ALA A 181 2.32 0.13 -15.65
CA ALA A 181 3.32 -0.93 -15.49
C ALA A 181 2.81 -2.07 -14.60
N ILE A 182 2.18 -1.76 -13.46
CA ILE A 182 1.61 -2.73 -12.53
C ILE A 182 0.41 -3.44 -13.17
N ALA A 183 -0.48 -2.72 -13.86
CA ALA A 183 -1.59 -3.33 -14.59
C ALA A 183 -1.10 -4.29 -15.69
N GLY A 184 -0.06 -3.89 -16.42
CA GLY A 184 0.58 -4.75 -17.42
C GLY A 184 1.22 -5.99 -16.80
N TRP A 185 1.83 -5.86 -15.62
CA TRP A 185 2.36 -6.98 -14.85
C TRP A 185 1.25 -7.89 -14.33
N GLY A 186 0.21 -7.37 -13.68
CA GLY A 186 -0.87 -8.18 -13.12
C GLY A 186 -1.57 -9.07 -14.15
N ARG A 187 -1.76 -8.57 -15.38
CA ARG A 187 -2.27 -9.40 -16.49
C ARG A 187 -1.33 -10.55 -16.88
N ARG A 188 -0.01 -10.32 -16.90
CA ARG A 188 0.97 -11.37 -17.25
C ARG A 188 1.19 -12.37 -16.12
N ALA A 189 1.13 -11.88 -14.89
CA ALA A 189 1.32 -12.68 -13.70
C ALA A 189 0.03 -13.34 -13.21
N ASP A 190 -1.12 -13.12 -13.86
CA ASP A 190 -2.44 -13.57 -13.40
C ASP A 190 -2.72 -13.19 -11.93
N VAL A 191 -2.60 -11.89 -11.65
CA VAL A 191 -2.88 -11.28 -10.35
C VAL A 191 -3.98 -10.25 -10.56
N PRO A 192 -5.21 -10.50 -10.07
CA PRO A 192 -6.28 -9.51 -10.12
C PRO A 192 -5.93 -8.27 -9.29
N LEU A 193 -6.21 -7.09 -9.84
CA LEU A 193 -5.81 -5.80 -9.24
C LEU A 193 -7.02 -4.90 -9.01
N LEU A 194 -7.12 -4.32 -7.81
CA LEU A 194 -8.08 -3.26 -7.50
C LEU A 194 -7.53 -1.89 -7.92
N ASP A 195 -8.27 -1.13 -8.73
CA ASP A 195 -7.88 0.24 -9.09
C ASP A 195 -8.27 1.24 -7.99
N LEU A 196 -7.36 1.51 -7.05
CA LEU A 196 -7.60 2.50 -6.00
C LEU A 196 -7.91 3.90 -6.55
N GLY A 197 -7.37 4.28 -7.70
CA GLY A 197 -7.68 5.58 -8.29
C GLY A 197 -9.13 5.70 -8.72
N ALA A 198 -9.72 4.60 -9.20
CA ALA A 198 -11.14 4.56 -9.53
C ALA A 198 -12.03 4.56 -8.27
N VAL A 199 -11.60 3.88 -7.20
CA VAL A 199 -12.39 3.74 -5.97
C VAL A 199 -12.37 5.01 -5.11
N VAL A 200 -11.17 5.56 -4.84
CA VAL A 200 -11.01 6.69 -3.89
C VAL A 200 -10.64 8.01 -4.57
N GLY A 201 -10.63 8.05 -5.90
CA GLY A 201 -10.24 9.21 -6.69
C GLY A 201 -10.99 10.48 -6.30
N ASP A 202 -12.31 10.46 -6.40
CA ASP A 202 -13.16 11.60 -6.05
C ASP A 202 -13.05 11.95 -4.55
N HIS A 203 -13.05 10.94 -3.68
CA HIS A 203 -12.93 11.11 -2.23
C HIS A 203 -11.68 11.91 -1.83
N VAL A 204 -10.52 11.51 -2.37
CA VAL A 204 -9.24 12.14 -2.06
C VAL A 204 -9.10 13.51 -2.74
N LEU A 205 -9.47 13.62 -4.02
CA LEU A 205 -9.24 14.83 -4.81
C LEU A 205 -10.19 15.99 -4.45
N SER A 206 -11.45 15.68 -4.11
CA SER A 206 -12.41 16.67 -3.58
C SER A 206 -12.07 17.14 -2.17
N GLY A 207 -11.25 16.37 -1.44
CA GLY A 207 -10.83 16.70 -0.09
C GLY A 207 -11.69 16.18 1.04
N ARG A 208 -12.55 15.22 0.75
CA ARG A 208 -13.29 14.45 1.76
C ARG A 208 -12.41 13.39 2.43
N GLY A 209 -11.27 13.04 1.82
CA GLY A 209 -10.19 12.29 2.47
C GLY A 209 -9.49 13.08 3.59
N ASN A 210 -8.42 12.51 4.13
CA ASN A 210 -7.72 13.11 5.27
C ASN A 210 -7.08 14.45 4.91
N PRO A 211 -6.84 15.33 5.91
CA PRO A 211 -6.22 16.64 5.70
C PRO A 211 -4.84 16.60 5.03
N ASP A 212 -4.12 15.49 5.15
CA ASP A 212 -2.82 15.29 4.48
C ASP A 212 -2.91 15.08 2.96
N GLY A 213 -4.13 14.91 2.44
CA GLY A 213 -4.41 14.74 1.01
C GLY A 213 -3.97 13.39 0.45
N MET A 214 -3.79 12.36 1.30
CA MET A 214 -3.39 11.00 0.90
C MET A 214 -4.28 9.93 1.52
N HIS A 215 -4.44 9.98 2.84
CA HIS A 215 -5.17 8.96 3.59
C HIS A 215 -6.68 9.19 3.50
N TRP A 216 -7.45 8.18 3.87
CA TRP A 216 -8.89 8.16 3.65
C TRP A 216 -9.64 8.35 4.96
N GLY A 217 -10.74 9.10 4.89
CA GLY A 217 -11.80 8.97 5.88
C GLY A 217 -12.50 7.61 5.77
N TRP A 218 -13.43 7.35 6.68
CA TRP A 218 -14.16 6.07 6.76
C TRP A 218 -14.89 5.68 5.47
N GLU A 219 -15.41 6.66 4.71
CA GLU A 219 -16.01 6.42 3.38
C GLU A 219 -15.04 5.72 2.42
N GLY A 220 -13.77 6.14 2.39
CA GLY A 220 -12.77 5.53 1.52
C GLY A 220 -12.37 4.13 1.98
N HIS A 221 -12.27 3.90 3.29
CA HIS A 221 -12.04 2.55 3.83
C HIS A 221 -13.19 1.60 3.50
N ALA A 222 -14.44 2.06 3.66
CA ALA A 222 -15.62 1.28 3.32
C ALA A 222 -15.68 0.94 1.83
N ALA A 223 -15.44 1.92 0.96
CA ALA A 223 -15.43 1.72 -0.48
C ALA A 223 -14.34 0.72 -0.91
N VAL A 224 -13.10 0.88 -0.43
CA VAL A 224 -12.00 -0.03 -0.78
C VAL A 224 -12.24 -1.44 -0.23
N GLY A 225 -12.76 -1.57 0.99
CA GLY A 225 -13.09 -2.87 1.57
C GLY A 225 -14.16 -3.62 0.76
N ALA A 226 -15.24 -2.91 0.38
CA ALA A 226 -16.31 -3.48 -0.43
C ALA A 226 -15.83 -3.89 -1.84
N GLU A 227 -15.06 -3.04 -2.50
CA GLU A 227 -14.53 -3.33 -3.84
C GLU A 227 -13.51 -4.48 -3.83
N MET A 228 -12.65 -4.55 -2.81
CA MET A 228 -11.72 -5.67 -2.64
C MET A 228 -12.48 -6.98 -2.38
N ALA A 229 -13.48 -6.97 -1.49
CA ALA A 229 -14.30 -8.16 -1.24
C ALA A 229 -14.98 -8.65 -2.52
N ARG A 230 -15.51 -7.74 -3.35
CA ARG A 230 -16.12 -8.09 -4.64
C ARG A 230 -15.11 -8.70 -5.61
N LEU A 231 -13.88 -8.17 -5.66
CA LEU A 231 -12.80 -8.70 -6.48
C LEU A 231 -12.43 -10.14 -6.07
N MET A 232 -12.43 -10.44 -4.77
CA MET A 232 -12.01 -11.73 -4.22
C MET A 232 -13.12 -12.78 -4.16
N ALA A 233 -14.39 -12.36 -4.06
CA ALA A 233 -15.52 -13.25 -3.85
C ALA A 233 -15.63 -14.41 -4.86
N PRO A 234 -15.43 -14.22 -6.19
CA PRO A 234 -15.51 -15.32 -7.15
C PRO A 234 -14.49 -16.45 -6.90
N VAL A 235 -13.37 -16.13 -6.24
CA VAL A 235 -12.29 -17.08 -5.95
C VAL A 235 -12.46 -17.72 -4.58
N LEU A 236 -12.85 -16.93 -3.57
CA LEU A 236 -12.92 -17.38 -2.17
C LEU A 236 -14.30 -17.92 -1.74
N ARG A 237 -15.35 -17.62 -2.51
CA ARG A 237 -16.70 -18.14 -2.32
C ARG A 237 -17.20 -18.71 -3.65
N PRO A 238 -16.77 -19.92 -4.04
CA PRO A 238 -17.36 -20.58 -5.19
C PRO A 238 -18.89 -20.65 -4.98
N ALA A 239 -19.66 -20.26 -5.98
CA ALA A 239 -21.11 -20.41 -5.94
C ALA A 239 -21.45 -21.86 -5.57
N ALA A 240 -22.38 -22.06 -4.65
CA ALA A 240 -22.90 -23.38 -4.35
C ALA A 240 -23.45 -23.97 -5.67
N THR A 241 -22.70 -24.90 -6.26
CA THR A 241 -23.17 -25.75 -7.36
C THR A 241 -24.15 -26.78 -6.83
#